data_AF-A0A9X3XMQ7-F1
#
_entry.id   AF-A0A9X3XMQ7-F1
#
_cell.length_a   1.000
_cell.length_b   1.000
_cell.length_c   1.000
_cell.angle_alpha   90.00
_cell.angle_beta   90.00
_cell.angle_gamma   90.00
#
_symmetry.space_group_name_H-M   'P 1'
#
loop_
_entity.id
_entity.type
_entity.pdbx_description
1 polymer ?
#
loop_
_entity_poly.entity_id
_entity_poly.type
_entity_poly.pdbx_seq_one_letter_code
_entity_poly.pdbx_strand_id
1 'polypeptide(L)' 'MKLNFNKEQIELLNKIGFDFDVTSELSDDEILEIDDKVSDYFAYNGLGDKDEVNDVGSICESIMDILGEL' A
#
# COMPACT_ATOMS: atom_id res chain seq x y z
N MET A 1 -14.04 -4.56 5.71
CA MET A 1 -13.23 -4.32 6.91
C MET A 1 -12.69 -2.90 6.91
N LYS A 2 -12.57 -2.26 8.07
CA LYS A 2 -11.92 -0.96 8.19
C LYS A 2 -10.44 -1.13 8.56
N LEU A 3 -9.55 -0.64 7.70
CA LEU A 3 -8.11 -0.61 7.94
C LEU A 3 -7.67 0.77 8.44
N ASN A 4 -6.73 0.79 9.39
CA ASN A 4 -6.23 2.04 9.96
C ASN A 4 -4.84 2.34 9.41
N PHE A 5 -4.79 3.01 8.26
CA PHE A 5 -3.55 3.51 7.70
C PHE A 5 -3.10 4.79 8.40
N ASN A 6 -1.80 4.94 8.58
CA ASN A 6 -1.21 6.19 9.06
C ASN A 6 -1.16 7.24 7.93
N LYS A 7 -0.74 8.45 8.26
CA LYS A 7 -0.72 9.58 7.31
C LYS A 7 0.15 9.31 6.08
N GLU A 8 1.35 8.76 6.26
CA GLU A 8 2.30 8.50 5.17
C GLU A 8 1.80 7.40 4.24
N GLN A 9 1.18 6.36 4.81
CA GLN A 9 0.53 5.28 4.07
C GLN A 9 -0.65 5.82 3.25
N ILE A 10 -1.50 6.68 3.83
CA ILE A 10 -2.60 7.33 3.10
C ILE A 10 -2.08 8.22 1.96
N GLU A 11 -1.01 8.99 2.20
CA GLU A 11 -0.38 9.81 1.17
C GLU A 11 0.13 8.96 0.00
N LEU A 12 0.73 7.80 0.29
CA LEU A 12 1.19 6.87 -0.73
C LEU A 12 0.01 6.21 -1.48
N LEU A 13 -1.01 5.73 -0.77
CA LEU A 13 -2.20 5.13 -1.39
C LEU A 13 -2.93 6.13 -2.30
N ASN A 14 -3.02 7.40 -1.90
CA ASN A 14 -3.56 8.47 -2.74
C ASN A 14 -2.71 8.72 -3.99
N LYS A 15 -1.39 8.54 -3.90
CA LYS A 15 -0.48 8.67 -5.04
C LYS A 15 -0.60 7.50 -6.03
N ILE A 16 -0.85 6.29 -5.52
CA ILE A 16 -1.13 5.09 -6.33
C ILE A 16 -2.47 5.24 -7.06
N GLY A 17 -3.51 5.66 -6.34
CA GLY A 17 -4.83 5.95 -6.88
C GLY A 17 -5.76 4.73 -6.95
N PHE A 18 -6.97 4.93 -6.45
CA PHE A 18 -8.04 3.94 -6.38
C PHE A 18 -9.37 4.61 -6.71
N ASP A 19 -10.32 3.82 -7.25
CA ASP A 19 -11.67 4.30 -7.57
C ASP A 19 -12.62 4.28 -6.35
N PHE A 20 -12.06 4.10 -5.16
CA PHE A 20 -12.75 4.01 -3.87
C PHE A 20 -11.96 4.74 -2.76
N ASP A 21 -12.61 4.96 -1.61
CA ASP A 21 -12.00 5.61 -0.44
C ASP A 21 -11.30 4.57 0.45
N VAL A 22 -9.97 4.56 0.40
CA VAL A 22 -9.10 3.67 1.19
C VAL A 22 -9.21 3.87 2.72
N THR A 23 -9.88 4.92 3.20
CA THR A 23 -10.10 5.19 4.64
C THR A 23 -11.46 4.73 5.14
N SER A 24 -12.31 4.22 4.24
CA SER A 24 -13.66 3.75 4.52
C SER A 24 -13.70 2.26 4.90
N GLU A 25 -14.90 1.66 4.97
CA GLU A 25 -14.99 0.21 5.08
C GLU A 25 -14.77 -0.43 3.70
N LEU A 26 -13.76 -1.29 3.60
CA LEU A 26 -13.34 -1.92 2.36
C LEU A 26 -13.93 -3.33 2.22
N SER A 27 -14.30 -3.73 1.03
CA SER A 27 -14.58 -5.12 0.67
C SER A 27 -13.30 -5.93 0.51
N ASP A 28 -13.44 -7.26 0.49
CA ASP A 28 -12.29 -8.16 0.25
C ASP A 28 -11.66 -7.91 -1.13
N ASP A 29 -12.47 -7.58 -2.14
CA ASP A 29 -11.99 -7.23 -3.49
C ASP A 29 -11.19 -5.91 -3.48
N GLU A 30 -11.65 -4.89 -2.74
CA GLU A 30 -10.91 -3.62 -2.60
C GLU A 30 -9.60 -3.79 -1.83
N ILE A 31 -9.57 -4.68 -0.83
CA ILE A 31 -8.36 -5.03 -0.08
C ILE A 31 -7.35 -5.73 -0.99
N LEU A 32 -7.79 -6.68 -1.81
CA LEU A 32 -6.95 -7.34 -2.81
C LEU A 32 -6.42 -6.35 -3.84
N GLU A 33 -7.24 -5.41 -4.30
CA GLU A 33 -6.78 -4.38 -5.24
C GLU A 33 -5.71 -3.46 -4.63
N ILE A 34 -5.82 -3.13 -3.34
CA ILE A 34 -4.76 -2.40 -2.62
C ILE A 34 -3.47 -3.22 -2.59
N ASP A 35 -3.55 -4.50 -2.21
CA ASP A 35 -2.37 -5.38 -2.11
C ASP A 35 -1.62 -5.50 -3.45
N ASP A 36 -2.36 -5.78 -4.53
CA ASP A 36 -1.81 -5.90 -5.88
C ASP A 36 -1.12 -4.61 -6.32
N LYS A 37 -1.81 -3.46 -6.19
CA LYS A 37 -1.26 -2.17 -6.64
C LYS A 37 -0.09 -1.69 -5.79
N VAL A 38 -0.11 -1.95 -4.48
CA VAL A 38 1.01 -1.59 -3.59
C VAL A 38 2.23 -2.47 -3.89
N SER A 39 2.03 -3.76 -4.15
CA SER A 39 3.09 -4.69 -4.57
C SER A 39 3.73 -4.26 -5.89
N ASP A 40 2.92 -3.90 -6.89
CA ASP A 40 3.41 -3.33 -8.14
C ASP A 40 4.18 -2.03 -7.90
N TYR A 41 3.63 -1.12 -7.08
CA TYR A 41 4.28 0.15 -6.79
C TYR A 41 5.63 -0.04 -6.11
N PHE A 42 5.74 -0.99 -5.18
CA PHE A 42 6.99 -1.40 -4.54
C PHE A 42 8.00 -1.89 -5.57
N ALA A 43 7.60 -2.79 -6.48
CA ALA A 43 8.50 -3.34 -7.49
C ALA A 43 9.10 -2.25 -8.41
N TYR A 44 8.33 -1.21 -8.74
CA TYR A 44 8.79 -0.13 -9.62
C TYR A 44 9.46 1.05 -8.90
N ASN A 45 9.12 1.32 -7.63
CA ASN A 45 9.52 2.56 -6.94
C ASN A 45 10.15 2.33 -5.56
N GLY A 46 10.00 1.14 -4.98
CA GLY A 46 10.43 0.81 -3.63
C GLY A 46 11.87 0.35 -3.51
N LEU A 47 12.52 0.04 -4.64
CA LEU A 47 13.90 -0.45 -4.70
C LEU A 47 14.86 0.62 -5.22
N GLY A 48 16.01 0.75 -4.56
CA GLY A 48 17.14 1.58 -5.01
C GLY A 48 18.12 0.83 -5.92
N ASP A 49 19.24 1.48 -6.26
CA ASP A 49 20.26 1.00 -7.24
C ASP A 49 20.90 -0.37 -6.92
N LYS A 50 20.70 -0.90 -5.71
CA LYS A 50 21.24 -2.19 -5.24
C LYS A 50 20.17 -3.14 -4.71
N ASP A 51 18.93 -2.98 -5.18
CA ASP A 51 17.75 -3.68 -4.66
C ASP A 51 17.54 -3.47 -3.15
N GLU A 52 18.09 -2.37 -2.61
CA GLU A 52 17.85 -1.96 -1.24
C GLU A 52 16.49 -1.26 -1.15
N VAL A 53 15.71 -1.61 -0.13
CA VAL A 53 14.43 -0.97 0.13
C VAL A 53 14.67 0.49 0.50
N ASN A 54 14.07 1.40 -0.26
CA ASN A 54 14.14 2.83 -0.01
C ASN A 54 12.96 3.30 0.86
N ASP A 55 12.88 4.60 1.17
CA ASP A 55 11.82 5.16 2.02
C ASP A 55 10.40 4.85 1.49
N VAL A 56 10.20 4.88 0.18
CA VAL A 56 8.91 4.53 -0.45
C VAL A 56 8.63 3.04 -0.29
N GLY A 57 9.65 2.20 -0.50
CA GLY A 57 9.55 0.76 -0.33
C GLY A 57 9.19 0.37 1.09
N SER A 58 9.76 1.03 2.10
CA SER A 58 9.41 0.79 3.51
C SER A 58 7.96 1.15 3.82
N ILE A 59 7.41 2.20 3.19
CA ILE A 59 5.98 2.52 3.35
C ILE A 59 5.11 1.45 2.68
N CYS A 60 5.46 1.00 1.46
CA CYS A 60 4.77 -0.11 0.79
C CYS A 60 4.78 -1.39 1.65
N GLU A 61 5.93 -1.80 2.16
CA GLU A 61 6.06 -2.97 3.05
C GLU A 61 5.16 -2.83 4.29
N SER A 62 5.16 -1.66 4.92
CA SER A 62 4.30 -1.42 6.08
C SER A 62 2.80 -1.49 5.78
N ILE A 63 2.39 -1.24 4.53
CA ILE A 63 0.99 -1.42 4.10
C ILE A 63 0.72 -2.90 3.90
N MET A 64 1.59 -3.62 3.17
CA MET A 64 1.45 -5.06 2.93
C MET A 64 1.42 -5.85 4.24
N ASP A 65 2.19 -5.45 5.25
CA ASP A 65 2.14 -6.04 6.59
C ASP A 65 0.74 -5.91 7.22
N ILE A 66 0.07 -4.76 7.10
CA ILE A 66 -1.30 -4.56 7.60
C ILE A 66 -2.29 -5.48 6.86
N LEU A 67 -2.10 -5.65 5.55
CA LEU A 67 -2.97 -6.50 4.73
C LEU A 67 -2.77 -7.99 5.00
N GLY A 68 -1.54 -8.40 5.32
CA GLY A 68 -1.18 -9.78 5.64
C GLY A 68 -1.63 -10.27 7.02
N GLU A 69 -2.03 -9.36 7.91
CA GLU A 69 -2.57 -9.68 9.25
C GLU A 69 -4.09 -9.94 9.27
N LEU A 70 -4.77 -9.87 8.12
CA LEU A 70 -6.23 -9.98 7.96
C LEU A 70 -6.78 -11.41 8.00
#